data_AF-A0A2T4JQS0-F1
#
_entry.id   AF-A0A2T4JQS0-F1
#
_cell.length_a   1.000
_cell.length_b   1.000
_cell.length_c   1.000
_cell.angle_alpha   90.00
_cell.angle_beta   90.00
_cell.angle_gamma   90.00
#
_symmetry.space_group_name_H-M   'P 1'
#
loop_
_entity.id
_entity.type
_entity.pdbx_description
1 polymer ?
#
loop_
_entity_poly.entity_id
_entity_poly.type
_entity_poly.pdbx_seq_one_letter_code
_entity_poly.pdbx_strand_id
1 'polypeptide(L)'
;PELEPMAIGRNFLVKINANIGNSAVTSSMAEEVEKMVWAIRWGADTVMDLSTGRNIHNIRDWIIRNAPVPIGTVPLYQALEKVGGVAEDLSWEIFRDTLIEQAEQGVDYFTIHAGLRLRHIPLTVDRVTGIVSRGGSIMAKWCLHHHRESFLHEHFEDICQIMRAYDVSFSLGDGLRPGSVADANDAAQFAELETLGELTRIAWQHDCQVMIEGPGHVPMHKIRENMDKQLEVCGEAPFYTLGPLTTDIAPGYDHITSGIGAAMIGWFGTAMLCYVTPKEHLGLPDRDDVKTGVITYKIAAHAADLAKGHPAAKLRDDALSRARFEFRWEDQFNLSLDPDTARSFHDQTLPKEAHKLAHFCSMCGPKFCSMKISHDIRDAARAEAGMAEMAGKYRDGGDLYMPVQEEP
;
A
#
# COMPACT_ATOMS: atom_id res chain seq x y z
N PRO A 1 2.67 -17.60 14.59
CA PRO A 1 1.92 -18.70 13.92
C PRO A 1 0.50 -18.31 13.48
N GLU A 2 0.07 -17.08 13.78
CA GLU A 2 -1.26 -16.53 13.56
C GLU A 2 -1.48 -16.05 12.11
N LEU A 3 -0.38 -15.93 11.34
CA LEU A 3 -0.32 -15.44 9.98
C LEU A 3 -1.24 -16.25 9.04
N GLU A 4 -2.10 -15.54 8.31
CA GLU A 4 -2.75 -16.00 7.09
C GLU A 4 -1.82 -15.69 5.90
N PRO A 5 -1.19 -16.69 5.26
CA PRO A 5 -0.15 -16.42 4.27
C PRO A 5 -0.63 -15.60 3.06
N MET A 6 0.24 -14.69 2.61
CA MET A 6 0.02 -13.83 1.45
C MET A 6 1.28 -13.79 0.56
N ALA A 7 1.16 -13.23 -0.65
CA ALA A 7 2.28 -13.11 -1.59
C ALA A 7 2.54 -11.66 -2.00
N ILE A 8 3.81 -11.26 -2.02
CA ILE A 8 4.31 -9.96 -2.49
C ILE A 8 5.12 -10.18 -3.76
N GLY A 9 4.65 -9.64 -4.88
CA GLY A 9 5.39 -9.69 -6.15
C GLY A 9 4.61 -9.02 -7.29
N ARG A 10 5.35 -8.57 -8.31
CA ARG A 10 4.80 -7.83 -9.47
C ARG A 10 3.66 -8.57 -10.19
N ASN A 11 3.73 -9.88 -10.23
CA ASN A 11 2.78 -10.76 -10.93
C ASN A 11 1.50 -11.05 -10.14
N PHE A 12 1.41 -10.58 -8.90
CA PHE A 12 0.23 -10.71 -8.04
C PHE A 12 -0.53 -9.38 -7.94
N LEU A 13 -1.65 -9.40 -7.21
CA LEU A 13 -2.33 -8.17 -6.76
C LEU A 13 -1.35 -7.28 -5.99
N VAL A 14 -1.38 -5.98 -6.27
CA VAL A 14 -0.57 -5.00 -5.53
C VAL A 14 -1.02 -4.99 -4.07
N LYS A 15 -0.05 -5.09 -3.15
CA LYS A 15 -0.30 -5.11 -1.70
C LYS A 15 -0.08 -3.73 -1.11
N ILE A 16 -0.67 -3.46 0.05
CA ILE A 16 -0.43 -2.23 0.79
C ILE A 16 0.01 -2.52 2.23
N ASN A 17 0.89 -1.68 2.75
CA ASN A 17 1.33 -1.73 4.13
C ASN A 17 0.76 -0.54 4.93
N ALA A 18 0.35 -0.78 6.17
CA ALA A 18 0.04 0.28 7.13
C ALA A 18 1.11 0.36 8.24
N ASN A 19 1.65 1.55 8.48
CA ASN A 19 2.54 1.79 9.61
C ASN A 19 1.73 2.16 10.85
N ILE A 20 1.97 1.45 11.95
CA ILE A 20 1.53 1.79 13.30
C ILE A 20 2.75 1.97 14.21
N GLY A 21 2.53 2.17 15.51
CA GLY A 21 3.60 2.29 16.47
C GLY A 21 3.37 3.39 17.49
N ASN A 22 3.90 3.14 18.68
CA ASN A 22 3.96 4.09 19.77
C ASN A 22 5.08 5.12 19.55
N SER A 23 4.96 6.28 20.19
CA SER A 23 6.07 7.23 20.34
C SER A 23 6.40 7.45 21.81
N ALA A 24 7.54 8.08 22.09
CA ALA A 24 7.89 8.47 23.47
C ALA A 24 6.85 9.40 24.15
N VAL A 25 5.89 9.95 23.40
CA VAL A 25 4.98 11.01 23.84
C VAL A 25 3.54 10.51 24.00
N THR A 26 3.10 9.54 23.20
CA THR A 26 1.69 9.10 23.17
C THR A 26 1.54 7.67 22.64
N SER A 27 0.63 6.93 23.29
CA SER A 27 -0.05 5.68 22.89
C SER A 27 0.11 4.55 23.91
N SER A 28 -0.95 3.75 24.07
CA SER A 28 -1.00 2.56 24.91
C SER A 28 -1.00 1.27 24.07
N MET A 29 -0.66 0.15 24.70
CA MET A 29 -0.68 -1.17 24.06
C MET A 29 -2.04 -1.51 23.42
N ALA A 30 -3.15 -1.15 24.08
CA ALA A 30 -4.48 -1.40 23.56
C ALA A 30 -4.79 -0.55 22.32
N GLU A 31 -4.33 0.70 22.29
CA GLU A 31 -4.49 1.59 21.13
C GLU A 31 -3.66 1.11 19.94
N GLU A 32 -2.45 0.58 20.15
CA GLU A 32 -1.66 0.00 19.05
C GLU A 32 -2.33 -1.24 18.44
N VAL A 33 -2.87 -2.14 19.28
CA VAL A 33 -3.62 -3.30 18.80
C VAL A 33 -4.91 -2.86 18.08
N GLU A 34 -5.62 -1.85 18.59
CA GLU A 34 -6.80 -1.30 17.92
C GLU A 34 -6.44 -0.71 16.55
N LYS A 35 -5.37 0.08 16.45
CA LYS A 35 -4.89 0.65 15.18
C LYS A 35 -4.53 -0.46 14.18
N MET A 36 -3.87 -1.52 14.62
CA MET A 36 -3.57 -2.68 13.78
C MET A 36 -4.86 -3.32 13.24
N VAL A 37 -5.78 -3.70 14.13
CA VAL A 37 -7.07 -4.33 13.74
C VAL A 37 -7.85 -3.42 12.80
N TRP A 38 -7.84 -2.11 13.07
CA TRP A 38 -8.49 -1.12 12.25
C TRP A 38 -7.89 -1.01 10.85
N ALA A 39 -6.55 -0.98 10.74
CA ALA A 39 -5.86 -0.96 9.45
C ALA A 39 -6.16 -2.22 8.62
N ILE A 40 -6.08 -3.40 9.25
CA ILE A 40 -6.34 -4.70 8.59
C ILE A 40 -7.79 -4.76 8.11
N ARG A 41 -8.76 -4.34 8.95
CA ARG A 41 -10.19 -4.30 8.59
C ARG A 41 -10.44 -3.53 7.30
N TRP A 42 -9.75 -2.42 7.08
CA TRP A 42 -9.92 -1.58 5.89
C TRP A 42 -9.08 -2.04 4.68
N GLY A 43 -8.24 -3.05 4.87
CA GLY A 43 -7.58 -3.78 3.78
C GLY A 43 -6.05 -3.71 3.78
N ALA A 44 -5.40 -3.26 4.86
CA ALA A 44 -3.94 -3.37 4.97
C ALA A 44 -3.51 -4.83 4.83
N ASP A 45 -2.60 -5.11 3.90
CA ASP A 45 -2.15 -6.45 3.58
C ASP A 45 -0.94 -6.88 4.45
N THR A 46 -0.17 -5.90 4.92
CA THR A 46 0.86 -6.04 5.97
C THR A 46 0.78 -4.86 6.93
N VAL A 47 1.38 -4.99 8.11
CA VAL A 47 1.48 -3.91 9.09
C VAL A 47 2.91 -3.81 9.58
N MET A 48 3.45 -2.60 9.74
CA MET A 48 4.73 -2.39 10.40
C MET A 48 4.57 -1.77 11.77
N ASP A 49 5.19 -2.38 12.78
CA ASP A 49 5.39 -1.77 14.09
C ASP A 49 6.65 -0.89 14.07
N LEU A 50 6.43 0.42 13.99
CA LEU A 50 7.48 1.43 14.01
C LEU A 50 7.62 2.10 15.38
N SER A 51 7.17 1.42 16.44
CA SER A 51 7.25 1.91 17.82
C SER A 51 8.65 2.36 18.21
N THR A 52 8.73 3.51 18.89
CA THR A 52 9.95 4.01 19.54
C THR A 52 9.72 4.26 21.04
N GLY A 53 10.79 4.47 21.80
CA GLY A 53 10.72 4.69 23.24
C GLY A 53 10.59 3.40 24.06
N ARG A 54 9.76 3.46 25.10
CA ARG A 54 9.68 2.38 26.12
C ARG A 54 8.71 1.27 25.71
N ASN A 55 8.94 0.08 26.24
CA ASN A 55 8.07 -1.10 26.11
C ASN A 55 7.87 -1.63 24.68
N ILE A 56 8.78 -1.32 23.75
CA ILE A 56 8.72 -1.80 22.35
C ILE A 56 8.51 -3.33 22.28
N HIS A 57 9.32 -4.11 23.01
CA HIS A 57 9.20 -5.57 23.04
C HIS A 57 7.79 -6.05 23.42
N ASN A 58 7.26 -5.54 24.53
CA ASN A 58 5.98 -5.98 25.07
C ASN A 58 4.82 -5.56 24.15
N ILE A 59 4.83 -4.33 23.62
CA ILE A 59 3.79 -3.85 22.70
C ILE A 59 3.77 -4.72 21.45
N ARG A 60 4.94 -5.01 20.88
CA ARG A 60 5.06 -5.84 19.69
C ARG A 60 4.58 -7.27 19.91
N ASP A 61 4.80 -7.86 21.09
CA ASP A 61 4.27 -9.20 21.40
C ASP A 61 2.74 -9.23 21.26
N TRP A 62 2.04 -8.22 21.80
CA TRP A 62 0.58 -8.12 21.64
C TRP A 62 0.14 -7.91 20.20
N ILE A 63 0.89 -7.10 19.42
CA ILE A 63 0.63 -6.91 17.99
C ILE A 63 0.73 -8.25 17.25
N ILE A 64 1.87 -8.93 17.34
CA ILE A 64 2.12 -10.16 16.56
C ILE A 64 1.13 -11.26 16.96
N ARG A 65 0.83 -11.43 18.25
CA ARG A 65 -0.13 -12.46 18.72
C ARG A 65 -1.58 -12.21 18.30
N ASN A 66 -1.91 -11.01 17.79
CA ASN A 66 -3.25 -10.65 17.32
C ASN A 66 -3.28 -10.29 15.82
N ALA A 67 -2.17 -10.50 15.10
CA ALA A 67 -2.02 -10.15 13.70
C ALA A 67 -2.24 -11.38 12.79
N PRO A 68 -3.29 -11.41 11.96
CA PRO A 68 -3.41 -12.39 10.89
C PRO A 68 -2.59 -12.02 9.64
N VAL A 69 -1.98 -10.84 9.61
CA VAL A 69 -1.16 -10.34 8.48
C VAL A 69 0.32 -10.29 8.86
N PRO A 70 1.25 -10.27 7.88
CA PRO A 70 2.67 -10.11 8.17
C PRO A 70 2.96 -8.82 8.95
N ILE A 71 3.80 -8.95 9.97
CA ILE A 71 4.33 -7.86 10.78
C ILE A 71 5.76 -7.56 10.36
N GLY A 72 6.02 -6.32 9.95
CA GLY A 72 7.35 -5.81 9.71
C GLY A 72 7.86 -4.91 10.83
N THR A 73 9.18 -4.78 10.94
CA THR A 73 9.82 -3.83 11.87
C THR A 73 11.06 -3.19 11.25
N VAL A 74 11.58 -2.16 11.92
CA VAL A 74 12.93 -1.64 11.71
C VAL A 74 13.76 -1.98 12.96
N PRO A 75 14.53 -3.09 12.98
CA PRO A 75 15.23 -3.54 14.20
C PRO A 75 16.16 -2.49 14.80
N LEU A 76 16.70 -1.61 13.95
CA LEU A 76 17.57 -0.51 14.36
C LEU A 76 16.91 0.45 15.36
N TYR A 77 15.59 0.62 15.31
CA TYR A 77 14.88 1.52 16.23
C TYR A 77 14.93 1.00 17.67
N GLN A 78 14.70 -0.31 17.85
CA GLN A 78 14.83 -0.91 19.18
C GLN A 78 16.29 -1.00 19.63
N ALA A 79 17.21 -1.31 18.71
CA ALA A 79 18.64 -1.33 19.02
C ALA A 79 19.12 0.05 19.53
N LEU A 80 18.62 1.13 18.94
CA LEU A 80 18.93 2.50 19.37
C LEU A 80 18.40 2.81 20.78
N GLU A 81 17.21 2.32 21.14
CA GLU A 81 16.67 2.47 22.49
C GLU A 81 17.49 1.70 23.54
N LYS A 82 18.04 0.52 23.18
CA LYS A 82 18.93 -0.26 24.07
C LYS A 82 20.21 0.49 24.44
N VAL A 83 20.63 1.44 23.62
CA VAL A 83 21.79 2.33 23.88
C VAL A 83 21.37 3.75 24.27
N GLY A 84 20.14 3.93 24.76
CA GLY A 84 19.67 5.22 25.30
C GLY A 84 19.57 6.33 24.25
N GLY A 85 19.36 5.99 22.98
CA GLY A 85 19.24 6.98 21.90
C GLY A 85 20.57 7.48 21.34
N VAL A 86 21.71 6.95 21.79
CA VAL A 86 23.04 7.37 21.35
C VAL A 86 23.45 6.51 20.16
N ALA A 87 23.29 7.05 18.94
CA ALA A 87 23.57 6.30 17.72
C ALA A 87 24.99 5.74 17.67
N GLU A 88 25.97 6.49 18.19
CA GLU A 88 27.40 6.15 18.25
C GLU A 88 27.68 4.86 19.06
N ASP A 89 26.82 4.56 20.04
CA ASP A 89 26.98 3.41 20.93
C ASP A 89 26.39 2.12 20.34
N LEU A 90 25.76 2.20 19.15
CA LEU A 90 25.32 1.01 18.42
C LEU A 90 26.52 0.12 18.06
N SER A 91 26.32 -1.19 18.19
CA SER A 91 27.29 -2.20 17.76
C SER A 91 26.58 -3.37 17.08
N TRP A 92 27.37 -4.20 16.39
CA TRP A 92 26.89 -5.45 15.81
C TRP A 92 26.25 -6.35 16.87
N GLU A 93 26.83 -6.48 18.06
CA GLU A 93 26.32 -7.35 19.13
C GLU A 93 24.92 -6.93 19.58
N ILE A 94 24.70 -5.63 19.80
CA ILE A 94 23.38 -5.11 20.20
C ILE A 94 22.36 -5.32 19.08
N PHE A 95 22.77 -5.11 17.82
CA PHE A 95 21.89 -5.30 16.68
C PHE A 95 21.55 -6.78 16.46
N ARG A 96 22.53 -7.68 16.51
CA ARG A 96 22.37 -9.14 16.46
C ARG A 96 21.38 -9.63 17.50
N ASP A 97 21.57 -9.23 18.76
CA ASP A 97 20.69 -9.63 19.85
C ASP A 97 19.27 -9.11 19.63
N THR A 98 19.12 -7.94 19.00
CA THR A 98 17.81 -7.38 18.62
C THR A 98 17.16 -8.13 17.46
N LEU A 99 17.92 -8.59 16.47
CA LEU A 99 17.40 -9.43 15.38
C LEU A 99 16.86 -10.75 15.92
N ILE A 100 17.63 -11.43 16.77
CA ILE A 100 17.23 -12.72 17.38
C ILE A 100 15.98 -12.53 18.22
N GLU A 101 15.96 -11.50 19.08
CA GLU A 101 14.81 -11.18 19.92
C GLU A 101 13.52 -10.99 19.09
N GLN A 102 13.60 -10.26 17.98
CA GLN A 102 12.43 -10.00 17.13
C GLN A 102 12.03 -11.21 16.28
N ALA A 103 12.99 -11.99 15.81
CA ALA A 103 12.73 -13.20 15.05
C ALA A 103 12.05 -14.26 15.92
N GLU A 104 12.47 -14.42 17.17
CA GLU A 104 11.82 -15.31 18.14
C GLU A 104 10.37 -14.89 18.47
N GLN A 105 10.05 -13.59 18.45
CA GLN A 105 8.68 -13.11 18.59
C GLN A 105 7.80 -13.45 17.37
N GLY A 106 8.41 -13.67 16.21
CA GLY A 106 7.74 -13.95 14.94
C GLY A 106 7.49 -12.71 14.08
N VAL A 107 8.43 -11.77 14.04
CA VAL A 107 8.42 -10.70 13.01
C VAL A 107 8.70 -11.33 11.64
N ASP A 108 7.90 -11.01 10.63
CA ASP A 108 7.93 -11.66 9.32
C ASP A 108 8.95 -11.02 8.36
N TYR A 109 9.23 -9.71 8.51
CA TYR A 109 10.26 -9.05 7.71
C TYR A 109 10.95 -7.89 8.44
N PHE A 110 12.23 -7.70 8.12
CA PHE A 110 13.04 -6.62 8.69
C PHE A 110 13.44 -5.60 7.64
N THR A 111 13.13 -4.33 7.92
CA THR A 111 13.74 -3.20 7.23
C THR A 111 15.16 -2.98 7.72
N ILE A 112 16.15 -3.29 6.90
CA ILE A 112 17.58 -3.17 7.21
C ILE A 112 18.27 -2.24 6.22
N HIS A 113 18.85 -1.15 6.74
CA HIS A 113 19.47 -0.07 5.96
C HIS A 113 20.94 -0.40 5.62
N ALA A 114 21.20 -1.60 5.10
CA ALA A 114 22.55 -2.07 4.77
C ALA A 114 23.13 -1.47 3.47
N GLY A 115 22.30 -0.77 2.68
CA GLY A 115 22.73 -0.05 1.47
C GLY A 115 23.37 1.30 1.72
N LEU A 116 23.16 1.88 2.91
CA LEU A 116 23.78 3.15 3.28
C LEU A 116 25.25 2.91 3.64
N ARG A 117 26.11 3.22 2.68
CA ARG A 117 27.56 3.11 2.82
C ARG A 117 28.19 4.45 3.21
N LEU A 118 29.29 4.41 3.96
CA LEU A 118 30.05 5.60 4.37
C LEU A 118 30.36 6.51 3.17
N ARG A 119 30.76 5.92 2.03
CA ARG A 119 31.10 6.66 0.81
C ARG A 119 29.90 7.34 0.13
N HIS A 120 28.67 6.96 0.44
CA HIS A 120 27.46 7.57 -0.14
C HIS A 120 27.03 8.83 0.63
N ILE A 121 27.40 8.96 1.90
CA ILE A 121 26.97 10.09 2.76
C ILE A 121 27.35 11.46 2.18
N PRO A 122 28.57 11.67 1.63
CA PRO A 122 28.92 12.96 1.02
C PRO A 122 28.04 13.34 -0.18
N LEU A 123 27.41 12.36 -0.85
CA LEU A 123 26.52 12.62 -2.00
C LEU A 123 25.23 13.34 -1.58
N THR A 124 24.89 13.35 -0.28
CA THR A 124 23.67 14.00 0.23
C THR A 124 23.89 15.44 0.70
N VAL A 125 25.12 15.96 0.65
CA VAL A 125 25.48 17.28 1.21
C VAL A 125 24.72 18.41 0.52
N ASP A 126 24.50 18.29 -0.79
CA ASP A 126 23.84 19.32 -1.60
C ASP A 126 22.32 19.10 -1.75
N ARG A 127 21.74 18.11 -1.05
CA ARG A 127 20.29 17.90 -1.05
C ARG A 127 19.55 19.03 -0.35
N VAL A 128 18.35 19.34 -0.84
CA VAL A 128 17.44 20.30 -0.22
C VAL A 128 16.95 19.80 1.14
N THR A 129 16.66 18.49 1.25
CA THR A 129 16.11 17.88 2.47
C THR A 129 17.04 16.86 3.14
N GLY A 130 18.26 16.68 2.64
CA GLY A 130 19.26 15.80 3.22
C GLY A 130 18.84 14.33 3.28
N ILE A 131 19.01 13.70 4.44
CA ILE A 131 18.64 12.30 4.70
C ILE A 131 17.37 12.29 5.55
N VAL A 132 16.23 11.93 4.93
CA VAL A 132 14.92 11.90 5.61
C VAL A 132 14.52 10.52 6.15
N SER A 133 15.29 9.49 5.83
CA SER A 133 15.10 8.18 6.47
C SER A 133 15.57 8.24 7.92
N ARG A 134 14.69 7.86 8.86
CA ARG A 134 15.08 7.74 10.27
C ARG A 134 16.18 6.69 10.44
N GLY A 135 16.00 5.50 9.88
CA GLY A 135 17.03 4.45 9.95
C GLY A 135 18.31 4.82 9.21
N GLY A 136 18.18 5.45 8.04
CA GLY A 136 19.33 5.96 7.28
C GLY A 136 20.12 7.04 8.03
N SER A 137 19.45 8.02 8.63
CA SER A 137 20.13 9.09 9.39
C SER A 137 20.85 8.56 10.64
N ILE A 138 20.29 7.55 11.33
CA ILE A 138 20.96 6.85 12.44
C ILE A 138 22.27 6.21 11.95
N MET A 139 22.22 5.45 10.85
CA MET A 139 23.41 4.80 10.29
C MET A 139 24.43 5.80 9.76
N ALA A 140 23.99 6.88 9.12
CA ALA A 140 24.88 7.94 8.67
C ALA A 140 25.64 8.58 9.84
N LYS A 141 24.95 8.87 10.96
CA LYS A 141 25.56 9.40 12.18
C LYS A 141 26.61 8.45 12.76
N TRP A 142 26.29 7.15 12.84
CA TRP A 142 27.22 6.12 13.31
C TRP A 142 28.46 6.02 12.42
N CYS A 143 28.29 5.94 11.09
CA CYS A 143 29.38 5.87 10.13
C CYS A 143 30.30 7.10 10.19
N LEU A 144 29.74 8.30 10.33
CA LEU A 144 30.52 9.54 10.43
C LEU A 144 31.30 9.63 11.73
N HIS A 145 30.72 9.22 12.86
CA HIS A 145 31.39 9.25 14.16
C HIS A 145 32.60 8.31 14.19
N HIS A 146 32.41 7.06 13.74
CA HIS A 146 33.45 6.03 13.77
C HIS A 146 34.39 6.10 12.56
N HIS A 147 34.01 6.82 11.51
CA HIS A 147 34.67 6.83 10.21
C HIS A 147 34.90 5.40 9.67
N ARG A 148 33.88 4.56 9.79
CA ARG A 148 33.86 3.16 9.37
C ARG A 148 32.70 2.88 8.44
N GLU A 149 32.83 1.81 7.65
CA GLU A 149 31.71 1.31 6.85
C GLU A 149 30.57 0.82 7.76
N SER A 150 29.34 0.94 7.29
CA SER A 150 28.15 0.49 8.00
C SER A 150 28.29 -0.94 8.53
N PHE A 151 28.16 -1.14 9.84
CA PHE A 151 28.23 -2.48 10.41
C PHE A 151 27.12 -3.40 9.89
N LEU A 152 25.98 -2.84 9.44
CA LEU A 152 24.92 -3.60 8.76
C LEU A 152 25.38 -4.15 7.42
N HIS A 153 26.27 -3.43 6.74
CA HIS A 153 26.88 -3.85 5.49
C HIS A 153 28.04 -4.83 5.75
N GLU A 154 28.92 -4.54 6.71
CA GLU A 154 30.06 -5.41 7.05
C GLU A 154 29.60 -6.80 7.55
N HIS A 155 28.49 -6.86 8.29
CA HIS A 155 27.94 -8.11 8.86
C HIS A 155 26.74 -8.67 8.07
N PHE A 156 26.57 -8.30 6.80
CA PHE A 156 25.36 -8.67 6.05
C PHE A 156 25.16 -10.20 5.91
N GLU A 157 26.23 -10.96 5.71
CA GLU A 157 26.16 -12.44 5.66
C GLU A 157 25.76 -13.04 7.03
N ASP A 158 26.23 -12.46 8.13
CA ASP A 158 25.83 -12.90 9.48
C ASP A 158 24.33 -12.63 9.71
N ILE A 159 23.83 -11.48 9.24
CA ILE A 159 22.40 -11.15 9.27
C ILE A 159 21.61 -12.18 8.46
N CYS A 160 22.10 -12.58 7.27
CA CYS A 160 21.45 -13.60 6.44
C CYS A 160 21.30 -14.93 7.19
N GLN A 161 22.33 -15.37 7.91
CA GLN A 161 22.26 -16.61 8.70
C GLN A 161 21.18 -16.56 9.78
N ILE A 162 21.04 -15.42 10.47
CA ILE A 162 20.00 -15.23 11.48
C ILE A 162 18.62 -15.26 10.83
N MET A 163 18.41 -14.43 9.80
CA MET A 163 17.10 -14.32 9.14
C MET A 163 16.66 -15.65 8.52
N ARG A 164 17.60 -16.40 7.92
CA ARG A 164 17.33 -17.72 7.35
C ARG A 164 16.88 -18.74 8.40
N ALA A 165 17.41 -18.68 9.62
CA ALA A 165 17.06 -19.63 10.68
C ALA A 165 15.58 -19.53 11.10
N TYR A 166 14.93 -18.38 10.87
CA TYR A 166 13.54 -18.11 11.24
C TYR A 166 12.62 -17.82 10.05
N ASP A 167 13.15 -17.87 8.81
CA ASP A 167 12.47 -17.45 7.57
C ASP A 167 11.95 -16.00 7.60
N VAL A 168 12.73 -15.09 8.18
CA VAL A 168 12.43 -13.65 8.14
C VAL A 168 12.85 -13.10 6.77
N SER A 169 11.95 -12.38 6.11
CA SER A 169 12.24 -11.74 4.82
C SER A 169 13.04 -10.45 4.99
N PHE A 170 13.96 -10.17 4.07
CA PHE A 170 14.60 -8.86 3.96
C PHE A 170 13.66 -7.85 3.32
N SER A 171 13.50 -6.70 3.97
CA SER A 171 13.12 -5.44 3.34
C SER A 171 14.37 -4.57 3.31
N LEU A 172 15.06 -4.52 2.17
CA LEU A 172 16.29 -3.75 2.05
C LEU A 172 15.96 -2.25 2.03
N GLY A 173 16.26 -1.56 3.12
CA GLY A 173 15.78 -0.20 3.40
C GLY A 173 16.44 0.88 2.54
N ASP A 174 15.66 1.90 2.20
CA ASP A 174 16.06 3.04 1.37
C ASP A 174 16.56 4.23 2.23
N GLY A 175 17.69 4.02 2.91
CA GLY A 175 18.30 4.99 3.82
C GLY A 175 18.57 6.37 3.21
N LEU A 176 18.77 6.44 1.90
CA LEU A 176 19.06 7.63 1.11
C LEU A 176 17.91 7.97 0.16
N ARG A 177 16.66 7.58 0.44
CA ARG A 177 15.50 8.04 -0.35
C ARG A 177 15.35 9.57 -0.38
N PRO A 178 14.75 10.14 -1.43
CA PRO A 178 14.49 11.57 -1.53
C PRO A 178 13.33 12.00 -0.60
N GLY A 179 13.55 13.10 0.14
CA GLY A 179 12.54 13.76 0.99
C GLY A 179 11.93 15.02 0.39
N SER A 180 12.30 15.34 -0.85
CA SER A 180 11.68 16.38 -1.65
C SER A 180 11.76 16.00 -3.12
N VAL A 181 10.88 16.59 -3.92
CA VAL A 181 10.89 16.47 -5.39
C VAL A 181 12.23 16.91 -5.99
N ALA A 182 12.93 17.86 -5.36
CA ALA A 182 14.23 18.34 -5.82
C ALA A 182 15.33 17.29 -5.71
N ASP A 183 15.28 16.44 -4.67
CA ASP A 183 16.30 15.44 -4.37
C ASP A 183 16.06 14.11 -5.12
N ALA A 184 14.94 14.00 -5.85
CA ALA A 184 14.53 12.78 -6.54
C ALA A 184 15.49 12.39 -7.67
N ASN A 185 15.87 11.11 -7.70
CA ASN A 185 16.75 10.46 -8.67
C ASN A 185 18.19 10.98 -8.65
N ASP A 186 18.65 11.48 -7.50
CA ASP A 186 20.02 11.94 -7.36
C ASP A 186 21.03 10.79 -7.23
N ALA A 187 22.32 11.15 -7.20
CA ALA A 187 23.41 10.19 -7.12
C ALA A 187 23.37 9.37 -5.82
N ALA A 188 22.97 9.97 -4.70
CA ALA A 188 22.92 9.28 -3.41
C ALA A 188 21.85 8.17 -3.42
N GLN A 189 20.65 8.47 -3.91
CA GLN A 189 19.54 7.52 -3.98
C GLN A 189 19.93 6.31 -4.85
N PHE A 190 20.47 6.57 -6.04
CA PHE A 190 20.78 5.49 -6.97
C PHE A 190 22.03 4.69 -6.59
N ALA A 191 23.02 5.30 -5.94
CA ALA A 191 24.16 4.57 -5.39
C ALA A 191 23.75 3.57 -4.31
N GLU A 192 22.77 3.94 -3.47
CA GLU A 192 22.17 3.00 -2.52
C GLU A 192 21.40 1.90 -3.24
N LEU A 193 20.53 2.22 -4.20
CA LEU A 193 19.74 1.23 -4.93
C LEU A 193 20.61 0.16 -5.63
N GLU A 194 21.71 0.58 -6.26
CA GLU A 194 22.69 -0.33 -6.87
C GLU A 194 23.32 -1.26 -5.81
N THR A 195 23.65 -0.72 -4.64
CA THR A 195 24.14 -1.52 -3.50
C THR A 195 23.08 -2.51 -3.00
N LEU A 196 21.81 -2.12 -2.95
CA LEU A 196 20.72 -3.03 -2.58
C LEU A 196 20.62 -4.20 -3.57
N GLY A 197 20.86 -3.95 -4.86
CA GLY A 197 20.93 -5.00 -5.88
C GLY A 197 22.09 -5.98 -5.66
N GLU A 198 23.25 -5.51 -5.20
CA GLU A 198 24.37 -6.37 -4.79
C GLU A 198 24.01 -7.22 -3.57
N LEU A 199 23.47 -6.58 -2.52
CA LEU A 199 23.06 -7.24 -1.27
C LEU A 199 21.95 -8.27 -1.49
N THR A 200 21.04 -8.02 -2.45
CA THR A 200 20.00 -8.97 -2.85
C THR A 200 20.60 -10.29 -3.33
N ARG A 201 21.66 -10.22 -4.16
CA ARG A 201 22.33 -11.43 -4.67
C ARG A 201 23.03 -12.20 -3.55
N ILE A 202 23.60 -11.48 -2.57
CA ILE A 202 24.20 -12.11 -1.39
C ILE A 202 23.11 -12.81 -0.58
N ALA A 203 22.02 -12.13 -0.24
CA ALA A 203 20.91 -12.72 0.51
C ALA A 203 20.31 -13.95 -0.19
N TRP A 204 20.18 -13.93 -1.52
CA TRP A 204 19.74 -15.09 -2.29
C TRP A 204 20.73 -16.27 -2.26
N GLN A 205 22.04 -16.04 -2.15
CA GLN A 205 23.01 -17.12 -1.95
C GLN A 205 22.84 -17.83 -0.59
N HIS A 206 22.18 -17.17 0.36
CA HIS A 206 21.82 -17.73 1.67
C HIS A 206 20.36 -18.22 1.74
N ASP A 207 19.65 -18.32 0.61
CA ASP A 207 18.22 -18.68 0.54
C ASP A 207 17.29 -17.77 1.37
N CYS A 208 17.67 -16.50 1.56
CA CYS A 208 16.82 -15.50 2.19
C CYS A 208 15.86 -14.87 1.18
N GLN A 209 14.61 -14.68 1.59
CA GLN A 209 13.62 -13.91 0.81
C GLN A 209 13.96 -12.41 0.87
N VAL A 210 13.77 -11.67 -0.23
CA VAL A 210 14.16 -10.25 -0.32
C VAL A 210 13.11 -9.44 -1.09
N MET A 211 12.76 -8.28 -0.54
CA MET A 211 12.15 -7.15 -1.22
C MET A 211 13.00 -5.89 -1.02
N ILE A 212 12.85 -4.92 -1.93
CA ILE A 212 13.63 -3.68 -1.96
C ILE A 212 12.72 -2.52 -1.58
N GLU A 213 13.15 -1.66 -0.66
CA GLU A 213 12.45 -0.41 -0.39
C GLU A 213 12.83 0.67 -1.41
N GLY A 214 11.89 1.56 -1.71
CA GLY A 214 12.03 2.59 -2.74
C GLY A 214 11.37 3.91 -2.36
N PRO A 215 11.58 4.93 -3.20
CA PRO A 215 11.59 6.33 -2.83
C PRO A 215 10.31 6.88 -2.21
N GLY A 216 10.51 8.02 -1.52
CA GLY A 216 9.47 8.86 -0.93
C GLY A 216 8.94 9.94 -1.87
N HIS A 217 9.71 10.99 -2.16
CA HIS A 217 9.23 12.14 -2.94
C HIS A 217 9.77 12.11 -4.37
N VAL A 218 8.91 11.93 -5.37
CA VAL A 218 9.32 11.79 -6.79
C VAL A 218 8.27 12.42 -7.70
N PRO A 219 8.62 13.44 -8.51
CA PRO A 219 7.68 14.02 -9.47
C PRO A 219 7.34 13.01 -10.57
N MET A 220 6.11 13.04 -11.08
CA MET A 220 5.56 12.00 -11.98
C MET A 220 6.49 11.62 -13.15
N HIS A 221 7.16 12.59 -13.77
CA HIS A 221 8.05 12.35 -14.92
C HIS A 221 9.31 11.52 -14.59
N LYS A 222 9.67 11.40 -13.30
CA LYS A 222 10.82 10.62 -12.80
C LYS A 222 10.44 9.24 -12.24
N ILE A 223 9.14 8.96 -12.06
CA ILE A 223 8.67 7.70 -11.46
C ILE A 223 9.09 6.48 -12.30
N ARG A 224 9.00 6.60 -13.63
CA ARG A 224 9.32 5.48 -14.54
C ARG A 224 10.78 5.04 -14.42
N GLU A 225 11.71 5.99 -14.34
CA GLU A 225 13.15 5.73 -14.20
C GLU A 225 13.46 4.94 -12.92
N ASN A 226 12.76 5.24 -11.81
CA ASN A 226 12.94 4.48 -10.56
C ASN A 226 12.57 3.00 -10.73
N MET A 227 11.44 2.72 -11.38
CA MET A 227 11.01 1.34 -11.63
C MET A 227 11.97 0.62 -12.58
N ASP A 228 12.32 1.24 -13.71
CA ASP A 228 13.18 0.62 -14.70
C ASP A 228 14.56 0.29 -14.10
N LYS A 229 15.13 1.22 -13.32
CA LYS A 229 16.43 1.01 -12.65
C LYS A 229 16.35 -0.07 -11.58
N GLN A 230 15.28 -0.12 -10.78
CA GLN A 230 15.13 -1.16 -9.76
C GLN A 230 15.04 -2.57 -10.39
N LEU A 231 14.27 -2.73 -11.47
CA LEU A 231 14.18 -4.01 -12.18
C LEU A 231 15.55 -4.46 -12.71
N GLU A 232 16.31 -3.52 -13.30
CA GLU A 232 17.63 -3.78 -13.86
C GLU A 232 18.65 -4.20 -12.80
N VAL A 233 18.80 -3.42 -11.72
CA VAL A 233 19.92 -3.61 -10.78
C VAL A 233 19.62 -4.59 -9.66
N CYS A 234 18.34 -4.75 -9.29
CA CYS A 234 17.90 -5.63 -8.19
C CYS A 234 17.37 -7.00 -8.65
N GLY A 235 17.54 -7.36 -9.93
CA GLY A 235 17.17 -8.68 -10.45
C GLY A 235 15.66 -8.97 -10.35
N GLU A 236 14.83 -7.96 -10.57
CA GLU A 236 13.37 -8.03 -10.46
C GLU A 236 12.81 -8.45 -9.08
N ALA A 237 13.60 -8.32 -8.00
CA ALA A 237 13.11 -8.49 -6.64
C ALA A 237 11.86 -7.62 -6.38
N PRO A 238 10.87 -8.07 -5.57
CA PRO A 238 9.69 -7.27 -5.26
C PRO A 238 10.05 -5.88 -4.76
N PHE A 239 9.42 -4.85 -5.32
CA PHE A 239 9.65 -3.46 -4.94
C PHE A 239 8.57 -2.99 -3.94
N TYR A 240 8.99 -2.23 -2.93
CA TYR A 240 8.17 -1.72 -1.83
C TYR A 240 8.38 -0.21 -1.67
N THR A 241 7.40 0.64 -2.00
CA THR A 241 7.62 2.10 -2.08
C THR A 241 6.80 2.89 -1.07
N LEU A 242 7.35 4.00 -0.55
CA LEU A 242 6.62 4.96 0.29
C LEU A 242 5.96 6.04 -0.58
N GLY A 243 4.75 5.77 -1.07
CA GLY A 243 4.14 6.57 -2.15
C GLY A 243 4.61 6.12 -3.53
N PRO A 244 5.27 6.97 -4.35
CA PRO A 244 5.90 8.24 -3.95
C PRO A 244 4.97 9.47 -3.98
N LEU A 245 5.26 10.47 -3.14
CA LEU A 245 4.64 11.81 -3.18
C LEU A 245 5.05 12.54 -4.46
N THR A 246 4.07 12.97 -5.25
CA THR A 246 4.34 13.63 -6.54
C THR A 246 4.60 15.13 -6.44
N THR A 247 4.34 15.73 -5.27
CA THR A 247 4.51 17.16 -4.99
C THR A 247 4.60 17.40 -3.49
N ASP A 248 5.35 18.43 -3.09
CA ASP A 248 5.65 18.74 -1.68
C ASP A 248 4.77 19.87 -1.10
N ILE A 249 3.85 20.42 -1.90
CA ILE A 249 3.15 21.67 -1.59
C ILE A 249 1.78 21.49 -0.88
N ALA A 250 1.43 20.26 -0.48
CA ALA A 250 0.10 19.94 0.05
C ALA A 250 0.12 19.12 1.37
N PRO A 251 0.88 19.54 2.40
CA PRO A 251 0.83 18.89 3.71
C PRO A 251 -0.61 18.90 4.25
N GLY A 252 -1.03 17.80 4.86
CA GLY A 252 -2.44 17.54 5.20
C GLY A 252 -3.18 16.71 4.14
N TYR A 253 -2.64 16.63 2.92
CA TYR A 253 -3.20 15.89 1.80
C TYR A 253 -2.18 14.94 1.16
N ASP A 254 -1.14 14.56 1.91
CA ASP A 254 -0.06 13.74 1.37
C ASP A 254 -0.47 12.31 1.04
N HIS A 255 -1.53 11.79 1.66
CA HIS A 255 -2.22 10.57 1.21
C HIS A 255 -2.67 10.67 -0.26
N ILE A 256 -3.10 11.85 -0.72
CA ILE A 256 -3.51 12.10 -2.11
C ILE A 256 -2.29 12.30 -3.01
N THR A 257 -1.34 13.16 -2.60
CA THR A 257 -0.13 13.44 -3.40
C THR A 257 0.66 12.17 -3.66
N SER A 258 0.75 11.29 -2.65
CA SER A 258 1.37 9.98 -2.76
C SER A 258 0.50 8.95 -3.44
N GLY A 259 -0.82 8.97 -3.26
CA GLY A 259 -1.73 8.05 -3.95
C GLY A 259 -1.62 8.12 -5.47
N ILE A 260 -1.33 9.30 -6.03
CA ILE A 260 -1.03 9.49 -7.46
C ILE A 260 0.23 8.71 -7.85
N GLY A 261 1.34 8.94 -7.17
CA GLY A 261 2.61 8.28 -7.49
C GLY A 261 2.58 6.78 -7.20
N ALA A 262 1.91 6.37 -6.14
CA ALA A 262 1.71 4.98 -5.74
C ALA A 262 0.95 4.18 -6.82
N ALA A 263 -0.13 4.75 -7.38
CA ALA A 263 -0.85 4.12 -8.49
C ALA A 263 0.02 4.02 -9.75
N MET A 264 0.81 5.05 -10.06
CA MET A 264 1.72 5.04 -11.21
C MET A 264 2.83 4.00 -11.08
N ILE A 265 3.54 3.98 -9.94
CA ILE A 265 4.67 3.07 -9.73
C ILE A 265 4.19 1.63 -9.51
N GLY A 266 3.04 1.44 -8.85
CA GLY A 266 2.33 0.16 -8.77
C GLY A 266 1.97 -0.39 -10.15
N TRP A 267 1.47 0.46 -11.05
CA TRP A 267 1.22 0.08 -12.45
C TRP A 267 2.50 -0.34 -13.17
N PHE A 268 3.61 0.37 -12.96
CA PHE A 268 4.88 0.04 -13.61
C PHE A 268 5.49 -1.26 -13.08
N GLY A 269 5.22 -1.64 -11.83
CA GLY A 269 5.55 -2.98 -11.34
C GLY A 269 5.80 -3.12 -9.84
N THR A 270 5.64 -2.06 -9.05
CA THR A 270 5.80 -2.15 -7.59
C THR A 270 4.86 -3.19 -7.00
N ALA A 271 5.39 -4.01 -6.09
CA ALA A 271 4.68 -5.16 -5.52
C ALA A 271 3.89 -4.78 -4.26
N MET A 272 4.43 -3.89 -3.44
CA MET A 272 3.81 -3.41 -2.21
C MET A 272 3.94 -1.88 -2.07
N LEU A 273 2.91 -1.23 -1.57
CA LEU A 273 2.85 0.23 -1.40
C LEU A 273 2.72 0.56 0.10
N CYS A 274 3.72 1.23 0.66
CA CYS A 274 3.62 1.76 2.02
C CYS A 274 2.70 2.97 1.98
N TYR A 275 1.66 2.94 2.80
CA TYR A 275 0.72 4.04 2.82
C TYR A 275 1.34 5.36 3.31
N VAL A 276 0.67 6.45 3.03
CA VAL A 276 0.97 7.76 3.59
C VAL A 276 -0.33 8.31 4.12
N THR A 277 -0.31 8.82 5.34
CA THR A 277 -1.52 9.33 6.01
C THR A 277 -1.74 10.81 5.68
N PRO A 278 -2.94 11.35 5.93
CA PRO A 278 -3.16 12.80 5.85
C PRO A 278 -2.22 13.61 6.75
N LYS A 279 -1.81 13.06 7.90
CA LYS A 279 -0.92 13.73 8.87
C LYS A 279 0.57 13.54 8.59
N GLU A 280 0.96 12.91 7.49
CA GLU A 280 2.37 12.90 7.10
C GLU A 280 2.94 14.33 7.08
N HIS A 281 4.17 14.48 7.56
CA HIS A 281 4.83 15.78 7.79
C HIS A 281 4.19 16.71 8.83
N LEU A 282 3.11 16.30 9.52
CA LEU A 282 2.38 17.14 10.47
C LEU A 282 2.27 16.54 11.88
N GLY A 283 2.19 15.22 12.01
CA GLY A 283 2.09 14.56 13.32
C GLY A 283 1.74 13.08 13.24
N LEU A 284 1.43 12.50 14.40
CA LEU A 284 1.03 11.09 14.48
C LEU A 284 -0.42 10.91 13.98
N PRO A 285 -0.68 9.92 13.11
CA PRO A 285 -2.02 9.63 12.61
C PRO A 285 -2.92 9.11 13.74
N ASP A 286 -4.17 9.57 13.74
CA ASP A 286 -5.21 8.96 14.56
C ASP A 286 -5.94 7.84 13.79
N ARG A 287 -6.99 7.28 14.40
CA ARG A 287 -7.76 6.17 13.85
C ARG A 287 -8.41 6.50 12.50
N ASP A 288 -8.88 7.73 12.30
CA ASP A 288 -9.55 8.13 11.06
C ASP A 288 -8.52 8.43 9.96
N ASP A 289 -7.36 8.96 10.32
CA ASP A 289 -6.22 9.12 9.40
C ASP A 289 -5.74 7.76 8.88
N VAL A 290 -5.66 6.74 9.75
CA VAL A 290 -5.29 5.37 9.37
C VAL A 290 -6.29 4.81 8.37
N LYS A 291 -7.61 4.92 8.63
CA LYS A 291 -8.64 4.49 7.67
C LYS A 291 -8.48 5.22 6.34
N THR A 292 -8.29 6.54 6.37
CA THR A 292 -8.14 7.37 5.17
C THR A 292 -6.92 6.94 4.34
N GLY A 293 -5.77 6.73 4.99
CA GLY A 293 -4.57 6.24 4.32
C GLY A 293 -4.77 4.86 3.69
N VAL A 294 -5.35 3.91 4.44
CA VAL A 294 -5.58 2.53 3.97
C VAL A 294 -6.52 2.53 2.75
N ILE A 295 -7.67 3.20 2.83
CA ILE A 295 -8.61 3.26 1.72
C ILE A 295 -7.99 3.93 0.49
N THR A 296 -7.22 5.01 0.68
CA THR A 296 -6.52 5.71 -0.41
C THR A 296 -5.55 4.77 -1.12
N TYR A 297 -4.80 3.98 -0.36
CA TYR A 297 -3.83 3.05 -0.95
C TYR A 297 -4.48 1.79 -1.53
N LYS A 298 -5.62 1.31 -1.01
CA LYS A 298 -6.41 0.27 -1.71
C LYS A 298 -6.93 0.76 -3.05
N ILE A 299 -7.32 2.03 -3.15
CA ILE A 299 -7.69 2.64 -4.44
C ILE A 299 -6.48 2.66 -5.37
N ALA A 300 -5.32 3.13 -4.90
CA ALA A 300 -4.10 3.20 -5.71
C ALA A 300 -3.63 1.81 -6.18
N ALA A 301 -3.59 0.82 -5.30
CA ALA A 301 -3.25 -0.57 -5.60
C ALA A 301 -4.21 -1.19 -6.62
N HIS A 302 -5.52 -1.01 -6.42
CA HIS A 302 -6.53 -1.52 -7.35
C HIS A 302 -6.47 -0.82 -8.71
N ALA A 303 -6.22 0.49 -8.75
CA ALA A 303 -6.02 1.24 -9.98
C ALA A 303 -4.79 0.74 -10.76
N ALA A 304 -3.69 0.43 -10.05
CA ALA A 304 -2.52 -0.20 -10.62
C ALA A 304 -2.85 -1.60 -11.19
N ASP A 305 -3.60 -2.43 -10.46
CA ASP A 305 -4.01 -3.76 -10.93
C ASP A 305 -4.92 -3.70 -12.17
N LEU A 306 -5.83 -2.71 -12.26
CA LEU A 306 -6.60 -2.44 -13.47
C LEU A 306 -5.72 -2.04 -14.65
N ALA A 307 -4.75 -1.15 -14.43
CA ALA A 307 -3.83 -0.70 -15.46
C ALA A 307 -2.85 -1.80 -15.92
N LYS A 308 -2.50 -2.74 -15.03
CA LYS A 308 -1.77 -3.98 -15.33
C LYS A 308 -2.61 -5.00 -16.10
N GLY A 309 -3.93 -4.85 -16.12
CA GLY A 309 -4.85 -5.84 -16.69
C GLY A 309 -4.93 -7.13 -15.87
N HIS A 310 -4.75 -7.06 -14.54
CA HIS A 310 -4.82 -8.23 -13.68
C HIS A 310 -6.22 -8.89 -13.79
N PRO A 311 -6.31 -10.22 -14.00
CA PRO A 311 -7.55 -10.88 -14.43
C PRO A 311 -8.73 -10.72 -13.45
N ALA A 312 -8.44 -10.59 -12.16
CA ALA A 312 -9.47 -10.43 -11.13
C ALA A 312 -9.92 -8.98 -10.90
N ALA A 313 -9.17 -7.97 -11.35
CA ALA A 313 -9.40 -6.58 -10.94
C ALA A 313 -10.72 -6.02 -11.51
N LYS A 314 -10.91 -6.18 -12.83
CA LYS A 314 -12.06 -5.62 -13.56
C LYS A 314 -13.42 -6.13 -13.06
N LEU A 315 -13.47 -7.33 -12.48
CA LEU A 315 -14.72 -7.93 -12.01
C LEU A 315 -15.43 -7.06 -10.97
N ARG A 316 -14.68 -6.45 -10.05
CA ARG A 316 -15.25 -5.59 -9.00
C ARG A 316 -15.82 -4.29 -9.59
N ASP A 317 -15.07 -3.63 -10.47
CA ASP A 317 -15.50 -2.41 -11.15
C ASP A 317 -16.78 -2.63 -11.96
N ASP A 318 -16.81 -3.71 -12.72
CA ASP A 318 -17.95 -4.02 -13.57
C ASP A 318 -19.17 -4.43 -12.71
N ALA A 319 -18.98 -5.14 -11.60
CA ALA A 319 -20.07 -5.48 -10.69
C ALA A 319 -20.67 -4.24 -10.03
N LEU A 320 -19.83 -3.35 -9.50
CA LEU A 320 -20.26 -2.08 -8.91
C LEU A 320 -20.91 -1.17 -9.96
N SER A 321 -20.35 -1.11 -11.17
CA SER A 321 -20.91 -0.32 -12.28
C SER A 321 -22.27 -0.82 -12.74
N ARG A 322 -22.47 -2.15 -12.80
CA ARG A 322 -23.79 -2.74 -13.07
C ARG A 322 -24.78 -2.40 -11.96
N ALA A 323 -24.38 -2.57 -10.69
CA ALA A 323 -25.24 -2.20 -9.55
C ALA A 323 -25.65 -0.73 -9.59
N ARG A 324 -24.72 0.17 -9.93
CA ARG A 324 -24.98 1.59 -10.13
C ARG A 324 -25.96 1.86 -11.26
N PHE A 325 -25.72 1.26 -12.43
CA PHE A 325 -26.58 1.47 -13.60
C PHE A 325 -27.99 0.91 -13.39
N GLU A 326 -28.12 -0.18 -12.64
CA GLU A 326 -29.40 -0.84 -12.31
C GLU A 326 -30.07 -0.25 -11.05
N PHE A 327 -29.50 0.82 -10.47
CA PHE A 327 -29.99 1.46 -9.24
C PHE A 327 -30.12 0.51 -8.04
N ARG A 328 -29.29 -0.55 -7.99
CA ARG A 328 -29.15 -1.43 -6.83
C ARG A 328 -28.23 -0.77 -5.80
N TRP A 329 -28.75 0.25 -5.12
CA TRP A 329 -27.98 1.10 -4.21
C TRP A 329 -27.26 0.32 -3.11
N GLU A 330 -27.95 -0.63 -2.47
CA GLU A 330 -27.35 -1.48 -1.45
C GLU A 330 -26.15 -2.28 -1.97
N ASP A 331 -26.30 -2.90 -3.14
CA ASP A 331 -25.21 -3.64 -3.76
C ASP A 331 -24.05 -2.71 -4.14
N GLN A 332 -24.35 -1.50 -4.64
CA GLN A 332 -23.32 -0.51 -4.94
C GLN A 332 -22.52 -0.10 -3.69
N PHE A 333 -23.18 0.11 -2.55
CA PHE A 333 -22.48 0.45 -1.30
C PHE A 333 -21.63 -0.72 -0.83
N ASN A 334 -22.20 -1.92 -0.77
CA ASN A 334 -21.55 -3.11 -0.24
C ASN A 334 -20.35 -3.56 -1.11
N LEU A 335 -20.37 -3.28 -2.42
CA LEU A 335 -19.25 -3.57 -3.33
C LEU A 335 -18.13 -2.52 -3.27
N SER A 336 -18.38 -1.35 -2.68
CA SER A 336 -17.38 -0.27 -2.57
C SER A 336 -16.25 -0.62 -1.59
N LEU A 337 -15.15 0.14 -1.62
CA LEU A 337 -14.02 -0.06 -0.68
C LEU A 337 -14.34 0.41 0.73
N ASP A 338 -15.25 1.38 0.87
CA ASP A 338 -15.73 1.90 2.15
C ASP A 338 -17.27 2.01 2.14
N PRO A 339 -17.97 0.88 2.38
CA PRO A 339 -19.43 0.83 2.37
C PRO A 339 -20.09 1.81 3.35
N ASP A 340 -19.46 2.02 4.51
CA ASP A 340 -19.97 2.91 5.56
C ASP A 340 -20.05 4.36 5.05
N THR A 341 -18.97 4.83 4.43
CA THR A 341 -18.90 6.19 3.86
C THR A 341 -19.83 6.33 2.65
N ALA A 342 -19.84 5.34 1.75
CA ALA A 342 -20.68 5.38 0.55
C ALA A 342 -22.18 5.52 0.89
N ARG A 343 -22.62 4.76 1.89
CA ARG A 343 -24.00 4.82 2.42
C ARG A 343 -24.28 6.15 3.10
N SER A 344 -23.38 6.59 3.98
CA SER A 344 -23.52 7.86 4.71
C SER A 344 -23.69 9.05 3.75
N PHE A 345 -22.87 9.15 2.71
CA PHE A 345 -22.93 10.26 1.75
C PHE A 345 -24.23 10.28 0.94
N HIS A 346 -24.77 9.12 0.58
CA HIS A 346 -26.10 9.06 -0.04
C HIS A 346 -27.19 9.54 0.93
N ASP A 347 -27.16 9.03 2.16
CA ASP A 347 -28.22 9.21 3.14
C ASP A 347 -28.25 10.62 3.77
N GLN A 348 -27.17 11.39 3.68
CA GLN A 348 -27.16 12.80 4.03
C GLN A 348 -28.22 13.63 3.29
N THR A 349 -28.64 13.20 2.09
CA THR A 349 -29.66 13.90 1.29
C THR A 349 -30.89 13.05 0.99
N LEU A 350 -30.74 11.72 0.94
CA LEU A 350 -31.82 10.77 0.65
C LEU A 350 -31.91 9.65 1.71
N PRO A 351 -32.19 9.96 2.99
CA PRO A 351 -32.04 9.01 4.11
C PRO A 351 -33.07 7.87 4.16
N LYS A 352 -34.25 8.04 3.54
CA LYS A 352 -35.33 7.04 3.64
C LYS A 352 -34.97 5.76 2.90
N GLU A 353 -35.34 4.60 3.46
CA GLU A 353 -35.18 3.28 2.84
C GLU A 353 -35.76 3.20 1.42
N ALA A 354 -36.90 3.87 1.19
CA ALA A 354 -37.51 3.93 -0.14
C ALA A 354 -36.59 4.56 -1.21
N HIS A 355 -35.63 5.42 -0.82
CA HIS A 355 -34.68 6.00 -1.77
C HIS A 355 -33.62 4.99 -2.24
N LYS A 356 -33.40 3.88 -1.52
CA LYS A 356 -32.52 2.79 -1.97
C LYS A 356 -33.11 2.00 -3.14
N LEU A 357 -34.37 2.27 -3.50
CA LEU A 357 -35.06 1.75 -4.68
C LEU A 357 -35.27 2.84 -5.74
N ALA A 358 -34.78 4.07 -5.52
CA ALA A 358 -35.00 5.17 -6.43
C ALA A 358 -34.07 5.10 -7.64
N HIS A 359 -34.62 5.39 -8.83
CA HIS A 359 -33.85 5.47 -10.07
C HIS A 359 -33.19 6.84 -10.28
N PHE A 360 -32.67 7.45 -9.20
CA PHE A 360 -31.96 8.72 -9.20
C PHE A 360 -31.24 8.93 -7.85
N CYS A 361 -30.31 9.88 -7.81
CA CYS A 361 -29.79 10.46 -6.57
C CYS A 361 -30.12 11.96 -6.49
N SER A 362 -29.76 12.60 -5.38
CA SER A 362 -29.99 14.04 -5.14
C SER A 362 -29.27 14.95 -6.15
N MET A 363 -28.24 14.47 -6.85
CA MET A 363 -27.47 15.28 -7.80
C MET A 363 -28.27 15.67 -9.05
N CYS A 364 -29.01 14.73 -9.66
CA CYS A 364 -29.81 15.00 -10.85
C CYS A 364 -31.31 15.02 -10.56
N GLY A 365 -31.74 14.44 -9.44
CA GLY A 365 -33.14 14.22 -9.13
C GLY A 365 -33.84 13.29 -10.14
N PRO A 366 -35.15 13.10 -9.98
CA PRO A 366 -35.91 12.08 -10.73
C PRO A 366 -36.02 12.36 -12.23
N LYS A 367 -35.93 13.62 -12.66
CA LYS A 367 -36.19 14.01 -14.06
C LYS A 367 -34.95 14.00 -14.96
N PHE A 368 -33.77 14.22 -14.39
CA PHE A 368 -32.55 14.45 -15.16
C PHE A 368 -31.48 13.40 -14.92
N CYS A 369 -31.80 12.28 -14.24
CA CYS A 369 -30.85 11.19 -14.06
C CYS A 369 -30.55 10.55 -15.43
N SER A 370 -29.30 10.68 -15.88
CA SER A 370 -28.83 10.18 -17.17
C SER A 370 -28.97 8.67 -17.32
N MET A 371 -28.74 7.90 -16.24
CA MET A 371 -28.90 6.45 -16.26
C MET A 371 -30.37 6.04 -16.42
N LYS A 372 -31.30 6.76 -15.76
CA LYS A 372 -32.74 6.51 -15.91
C LYS A 372 -33.22 6.83 -17.32
N ILE A 373 -32.82 7.98 -17.87
CA ILE A 373 -33.08 8.33 -19.27
C ILE A 373 -32.54 7.25 -20.22
N SER A 374 -31.34 6.70 -19.93
CA SER A 374 -30.75 5.63 -20.74
C SER A 374 -31.55 4.32 -20.68
N HIS A 375 -32.14 3.96 -19.53
CA HIS A 375 -33.08 2.84 -19.44
C HIS A 375 -34.33 3.09 -20.28
N ASP A 376 -34.93 4.28 -20.16
CA ASP A 376 -36.14 4.64 -20.91
C ASP A 376 -35.90 4.55 -22.43
N ILE A 377 -34.73 5.00 -22.92
CA ILE A 377 -34.32 4.87 -24.32
C ILE A 377 -34.16 3.39 -24.73
N ARG A 378 -33.50 2.57 -23.90
CA ARG A 378 -33.31 1.13 -24.18
C ARG A 378 -34.63 0.38 -24.22
N ASP A 379 -35.54 0.70 -23.32
CA ASP A 379 -36.86 0.08 -23.24
C ASP A 379 -37.72 0.49 -24.45
N ALA A 380 -37.70 1.76 -24.84
CA ALA A 380 -38.38 2.23 -26.06
C ALA A 380 -37.85 1.54 -27.33
N ALA A 381 -36.53 1.44 -27.49
CA ALA A 381 -35.92 0.79 -28.65
C ALA A 381 -36.24 -0.72 -28.70
N ARG A 382 -36.25 -1.40 -27.55
CA ARG A 382 -36.64 -2.82 -27.45
C ARG A 382 -38.13 -3.01 -27.77
N ALA A 383 -38.99 -2.11 -27.32
CA ALA A 383 -40.41 -2.15 -27.63
C ALA A 383 -40.65 -1.95 -29.14
N GLU A 384 -39.95 -1.02 -29.78
CA GLU A 384 -40.05 -0.80 -31.23
C GLU A 384 -39.57 -2.00 -32.05
N ALA A 385 -38.40 -2.57 -31.70
CA ALA A 385 -37.88 -3.78 -32.33
C ALA A 385 -38.80 -5.00 -32.10
N GLY A 386 -39.32 -5.16 -30.88
CA GLY A 386 -40.26 -6.23 -30.54
C GLY A 386 -41.60 -6.09 -31.26
N MET A 387 -42.11 -4.87 -31.42
CA MET A 387 -43.30 -4.62 -32.25
C MET A 387 -43.05 -4.91 -33.73
N ALA A 388 -41.88 -4.57 -34.26
CA ALA A 388 -41.50 -4.89 -35.64
C ALA A 388 -41.38 -6.41 -35.87
N GLU A 389 -40.80 -7.16 -34.92
CA GLU A 389 -40.71 -8.62 -34.96
C GLU A 389 -42.09 -9.28 -34.86
N MET A 390 -42.95 -8.81 -33.95
CA MET A 390 -44.33 -9.29 -33.82
C MET A 390 -45.17 -8.97 -35.06
N ALA A 391 -44.98 -7.80 -35.68
CA ALA A 391 -45.60 -7.47 -36.96
C ALA A 391 -45.06 -8.34 -38.11
N GLY A 392 -43.79 -8.79 -38.04
CA GLY A 392 -43.25 -9.82 -38.93
C GLY A 392 -43.97 -11.15 -38.75
N LYS A 393 -44.00 -11.69 -37.52
CA LYS A 393 -44.70 -12.94 -37.18
C LYS A 393 -46.19 -12.91 -37.54
N TYR A 394 -46.85 -11.77 -37.34
CA TYR A 394 -48.25 -11.59 -37.73
C TYR A 394 -48.42 -11.61 -39.25
N ARG A 395 -47.52 -11.00 -40.03
CA ARG A 395 -47.54 -11.09 -41.50
C ARG A 395 -47.24 -12.50 -42.01
N ASP A 396 -46.34 -13.22 -41.34
CA ASP A 396 -45.88 -14.54 -41.75
C ASP A 396 -46.86 -15.67 -41.36
N GLY A 397 -47.75 -15.45 -40.39
CA GLY A 397 -48.69 -16.50 -39.98
C GLY A 397 -49.82 -16.12 -39.03
N GLY A 398 -50.16 -14.85 -38.85
CA GLY A 398 -51.17 -14.40 -37.87
C GLY A 398 -52.45 -13.82 -38.47
N ASP A 399 -53.59 -14.44 -38.15
CA ASP A 399 -54.92 -13.81 -38.22
C ASP A 399 -55.43 -13.51 -36.79
N LEU A 400 -56.48 -12.69 -36.65
CA LEU A 400 -57.03 -12.30 -35.33
C LEU A 400 -57.43 -13.51 -34.46
N TYR A 401 -57.73 -14.64 -35.12
CA TYR A 401 -57.98 -15.95 -34.52
C TYR A 401 -57.03 -16.96 -35.15
N MET A 402 -56.02 -17.38 -34.39
CA MET A 402 -55.14 -18.47 -34.77
C MET A 402 -55.84 -19.81 -34.52
N PRO A 403 -55.84 -20.76 -35.47
CA PRO A 403 -56.25 -22.13 -35.16
C PRO A 403 -55.32 -22.69 -34.08
N VAL A 404 -55.89 -23.32 -33.05
CA VAL A 404 -55.10 -24.05 -32.06
C VAL A 404 -54.37 -25.17 -32.81
N GLN A 405 -53.04 -25.21 -32.71
CA GLN A 405 -52.28 -26.33 -33.28
C GLN A 405 -52.76 -27.61 -32.58
N GLU A 406 -53.42 -28.49 -33.32
CA GLU A 406 -53.62 -29.87 -32.87
C GLU A 406 -52.24 -30.54 -32.91
N GLU A 407 -51.65 -30.76 -31.73
CA GLU A 407 -50.42 -31.53 -31.59
C GLU A 407 -50.64 -32.97 -32.10
N PRO A 408 -49.67 -33.55 -32.83
CA PRO A 408 -49.71 -34.97 -33.21
C PRO A 408 -49.39 -35.92 -32.05
#